data_AF-H0BZ32-F1
#
_entry.id   AF-H0BZ32-F1
#
_cell.length_a   1.000
_cell.length_b   1.000
_cell.length_c   1.000
_cell.angle_alpha   90.00
_cell.angle_beta   90.00
_cell.angle_gamma   90.00
#
_symmetry.space_group_name_H-M   'P 1'
#
loop_
_entity.id
_entity.type
_entity.pdbx_description
1 polymer ?
#
loop_
_entity_poly.entity_id
_entity_poly.type
_entity_poly.pdbx_seq_one_letter_code
_entity_poly.pdbx_strand_id
1 'polypeptide(L)'
;QDAFGLRATEAICLKPRESDMGELLLVNRGTKGGRGRAVPIKTEMQREVLEAAKAMASNRTGLLGRYGHNLPKAQAHYYYILGVHGITRKASGVTGHGLRHGYVGARYEELTGFKPPVTGGARPDAETDLAARRALSLETGHTRPEITTAYTGSVAHMQTASRRRLEGLLSRLGSDCFRTPSPLDKAPQHIQYVG
;
A
#
# COMPACT_ATOMS: atom_id res chain seq x y z
N GLN A 1 0.87 -0.52 0.16
CA GLN A 1 1.22 0.68 0.97
C GLN A 1 2.62 0.55 1.58
N ASP A 2 2.98 -0.62 2.10
CA ASP A 2 4.30 -0.89 2.67
C ASP A 2 5.46 -0.67 1.67
N ALA A 3 5.32 -1.12 0.42
CA ALA A 3 6.38 -0.99 -0.59
C ALA A 3 6.66 0.45 -1.07
N PHE A 4 5.65 1.32 -1.10
CA PHE A 4 5.73 2.63 -1.77
C PHE A 4 5.21 3.80 -0.93
N GLY A 5 4.86 3.53 0.33
CA GLY A 5 4.30 4.53 1.23
C GLY A 5 3.02 5.20 0.72
N LEU A 6 2.23 4.62 -0.19
CA LEU A 6 1.05 5.29 -0.78
C LEU A 6 -0.06 5.54 0.25
N ARG A 7 -0.84 6.62 0.10
CA ARG A 7 -2.14 6.77 0.81
C ARG A 7 -3.14 5.74 0.30
N ALA A 8 -4.21 5.47 1.06
CA ALA A 8 -5.20 4.47 0.67
C ALA A 8 -5.86 4.86 -0.66
N THR A 9 -6.31 6.10 -0.77
CA THR A 9 -6.88 6.66 -2.01
C THR A 9 -5.89 6.61 -3.17
N GLU A 10 -4.61 6.90 -2.93
CA GLU A 10 -3.57 6.83 -3.98
C GLU A 10 -3.37 5.40 -4.47
N ALA A 11 -3.33 4.41 -3.56
CA ALA A 11 -3.24 3.00 -3.92
C ALA A 11 -4.48 2.52 -4.70
N ILE A 12 -5.68 2.89 -4.24
CA ILE A 12 -6.95 2.54 -4.91
C ILE A 12 -7.01 3.14 -6.32
N CYS A 13 -6.58 4.40 -6.48
CA CYS A 13 -6.63 5.11 -7.74
C CYS A 13 -5.38 4.91 -8.63
N LEU A 14 -4.41 4.10 -8.18
CA LEU A 14 -3.19 3.86 -8.93
C LEU A 14 -3.52 3.13 -10.23
N LYS A 15 -2.82 3.52 -11.29
CA LYS A 15 -2.78 2.79 -12.54
C LYS A 15 -1.37 2.23 -12.78
N PRO A 16 -1.07 1.02 -12.31
CA PRO A 16 0.30 0.52 -12.21
C PRO A 16 1.10 0.56 -13.52
N ARG A 17 0.45 0.28 -14.65
CA ARG A 17 1.08 0.31 -15.98
C ARG A 17 1.44 1.72 -16.44
N GLU A 18 0.60 2.72 -16.14
CA GLU A 18 0.85 4.13 -16.48
C GLU A 18 1.80 4.80 -15.47
N SER A 19 1.84 4.29 -14.25
CA SER A 19 2.61 4.85 -13.15
C SER A 19 4.06 4.34 -13.09
N ASP A 20 4.40 3.25 -13.78
CA ASP A 20 5.77 2.73 -13.80
C ASP A 20 6.63 3.49 -14.82
N MET A 21 7.60 4.25 -14.34
CA MET A 21 8.55 5.03 -15.15
C MET A 21 9.93 4.36 -15.19
N GLY A 22 10.01 3.05 -14.96
CA GLY A 22 11.28 2.35 -14.84
C GLY A 22 11.81 2.46 -13.41
N GLU A 23 12.60 3.49 -13.11
CA GLU A 23 13.20 3.65 -11.76
C GLU A 23 12.29 4.37 -10.75
N LEU A 24 11.19 4.95 -11.23
CA LEU A 24 10.28 5.76 -10.43
C LEU A 24 8.84 5.26 -10.59
N LEU A 25 8.08 5.30 -9.49
CA LEU A 25 6.64 5.16 -9.50
C LEU A 25 5.99 6.55 -9.46
N LEU A 26 5.33 6.94 -10.55
CA LEU A 26 4.57 8.18 -10.64
C LEU A 26 3.21 8.05 -9.95
N VAL A 27 2.98 8.87 -8.92
CA VAL A 27 1.74 8.91 -8.16
C VAL A 27 1.05 10.26 -8.37
N ASN A 28 0.10 10.30 -9.30
CA ASN A 28 -0.65 11.50 -9.70
C ASN A 28 -2.17 11.37 -9.51
N ARG A 29 -2.68 10.16 -9.21
CA ARG A 29 -4.11 9.89 -8.99
C ARG A 29 -4.39 9.68 -7.51
N GLY A 30 -5.56 10.14 -7.06
CA GLY A 30 -5.97 10.02 -5.66
C GLY A 30 -5.13 10.85 -4.68
N THR A 31 -4.27 11.72 -5.19
CA THR A 31 -3.40 12.60 -4.40
C THR A 31 -4.20 13.73 -3.78
N LYS A 32 -3.93 14.04 -2.51
CA LYS A 32 -4.55 15.19 -1.84
C LYS A 32 -4.18 16.49 -2.57
N GLY A 33 -5.20 17.23 -3.03
CA GLY A 33 -5.03 18.51 -3.73
C GLY A 33 -4.41 18.39 -5.12
N GLY A 34 -4.48 17.23 -5.77
CA GLY A 34 -4.05 17.04 -7.17
C GLY A 34 -2.53 17.09 -7.41
N ARG A 35 -1.73 17.14 -6.35
CA ARG A 35 -0.27 17.23 -6.46
C ARG A 35 0.34 15.85 -6.65
N GLY A 36 0.82 15.60 -7.86
CA GLY A 36 1.60 14.40 -8.19
C GLY A 36 2.96 14.38 -7.51
N ARG A 37 3.54 13.20 -7.38
CA ARG A 37 4.92 12.99 -6.92
C ARG A 37 5.51 11.71 -7.52
N ALA A 38 6.82 11.57 -7.43
CA ALA A 38 7.52 10.33 -7.76
C ALA A 38 7.99 9.62 -6.48
N VAL A 39 7.94 8.29 -6.49
CA VAL A 39 8.48 7.43 -5.43
C VAL A 39 9.55 6.53 -6.04
N PRO A 40 10.78 6.51 -5.53
CA PRO A 40 11.83 5.63 -6.05
C PRO A 40 11.49 4.14 -5.96
N ILE A 41 11.82 3.38 -7.00
CA ILE A 41 11.78 1.91 -7.03
C ILE A 41 13.22 1.43 -6.84
N LYS A 42 13.58 1.07 -5.60
CA LYS A 42 14.95 0.76 -5.19
C LYS A 42 15.22 -0.71 -4.92
N THR A 43 14.16 -1.50 -4.72
CA THR A 43 14.26 -2.89 -4.26
C THR A 43 13.50 -3.82 -5.18
N GLU A 44 13.97 -5.08 -5.25
CA GLU A 44 13.27 -6.11 -6.02
C GLU A 44 11.85 -6.34 -5.49
N MET A 45 11.66 -6.32 -4.17
CA MET A 45 10.32 -6.40 -3.57
C MET A 45 9.38 -5.29 -4.07
N GLN A 46 9.86 -4.07 -4.25
CA GLN A 46 9.04 -3.00 -4.83
C GLN A 46 8.67 -3.32 -6.29
N ARG A 47 9.60 -3.88 -7.07
CA ARG A 47 9.32 -4.32 -8.44
C ARG A 47 8.28 -5.43 -8.47
N GLU A 48 8.45 -6.48 -7.66
CA GLU A 48 7.51 -7.60 -7.56
C GLU A 48 6.10 -7.13 -7.18
N VAL A 49 5.99 -6.24 -6.18
CA VAL A 49 4.70 -5.65 -5.78
C VAL A 49 4.07 -4.86 -6.92
N LEU A 50 4.88 -4.14 -7.72
CA LEU A 50 4.40 -3.39 -8.87
C LEU A 50 3.93 -4.30 -10.01
N GLU A 51 4.65 -5.38 -10.30
CA GLU A 51 4.23 -6.36 -11.31
C GLU A 51 2.93 -7.08 -10.88
N ALA A 52 2.83 -7.49 -9.61
CA ALA A 52 1.59 -8.04 -9.06
C ALA A 52 0.44 -7.03 -9.17
N ALA A 53 0.70 -5.75 -8.90
CA ALA A 53 -0.28 -4.68 -9.07
C ALA A 53 -0.72 -4.52 -10.53
N LYS A 54 0.21 -4.60 -11.51
CA LYS A 54 -0.13 -4.57 -12.94
C LYS A 54 -1.03 -5.75 -13.30
N ALA A 55 -0.75 -6.95 -12.81
CA ALA A 55 -1.58 -8.14 -13.05
C ALA A 55 -3.00 -7.99 -12.48
N MET A 56 -3.15 -7.39 -11.30
CA MET A 56 -4.45 -7.18 -10.65
C MET A 56 -5.25 -5.98 -11.22
N ALA A 57 -4.58 -5.02 -11.85
CA ALA A 57 -5.22 -3.81 -12.34
C ALA A 57 -6.28 -4.13 -13.40
N SER A 58 -7.44 -3.49 -13.29
CA SER A 58 -8.56 -3.65 -14.21
C SER A 58 -8.12 -3.46 -15.67
N ASN A 59 -8.37 -4.45 -16.52
CA ASN A 59 -8.07 -4.34 -17.96
C ASN A 59 -8.87 -3.23 -18.65
N ARG A 60 -10.02 -2.84 -18.09
CA ARG A 60 -10.88 -1.80 -18.67
C ARG A 60 -10.47 -0.38 -18.28
N THR A 61 -10.06 -0.17 -17.04
CA THR A 61 -9.79 1.18 -16.50
C THR A 61 -8.33 1.42 -16.17
N GLY A 62 -7.54 0.36 -16.06
CA GLY A 62 -6.16 0.38 -15.57
C GLY A 62 -6.03 0.57 -14.06
N LEU A 63 -7.13 0.78 -13.33
CA LEU A 63 -7.12 1.08 -11.90
C LEU A 63 -6.97 -0.20 -11.05
N LEU A 64 -6.32 -0.08 -9.90
CA LEU A 64 -6.35 -1.11 -8.85
C LEU A 64 -7.70 -1.19 -8.12
N GLY A 65 -8.40 -0.05 -8.00
CA GLY A 65 -9.75 -0.01 -7.45
C GLY A 65 -10.71 -0.84 -8.29
N ARG A 66 -11.59 -1.58 -7.60
CA ARG A 66 -12.58 -2.45 -8.24
C ARG A 66 -13.44 -1.67 -9.24
N TYR A 67 -13.56 -2.20 -10.45
CA TYR A 67 -14.39 -1.61 -11.50
C TYR A 67 -15.85 -1.47 -11.04
N GLY A 68 -16.50 -0.35 -11.38
CA GLY A 68 -17.89 -0.05 -11.00
C GLY A 68 -18.09 0.44 -9.55
N HIS A 69 -17.02 0.49 -8.74
CA HIS A 69 -17.09 1.12 -7.42
C HIS A 69 -16.81 2.61 -7.55
N ASN A 70 -17.67 3.44 -6.94
CA ASN A 70 -17.27 4.81 -6.62
C ASN A 70 -16.22 4.81 -5.50
N LEU A 71 -15.53 5.94 -5.30
CA LEU A 71 -14.41 6.00 -4.37
C LEU A 71 -14.76 5.52 -2.93
N PRO A 72 -15.90 5.90 -2.31
CA PRO A 72 -16.28 5.38 -1.01
C PRO A 72 -16.40 3.85 -0.97
N LYS A 73 -17.04 3.24 -1.97
CA LYS A 73 -17.16 1.76 -2.05
C LYS A 73 -15.80 1.09 -2.26
N ALA A 74 -14.91 1.71 -3.03
CA ALA A 74 -13.56 1.20 -3.23
C ALA A 74 -12.73 1.29 -1.94
N GLN A 75 -12.88 2.37 -1.16
CA GLN A 75 -12.25 2.52 0.15
C GLN A 75 -12.78 1.52 1.17
N ALA A 76 -14.10 1.31 1.23
CA ALA A 76 -14.69 0.30 2.10
C ALA A 76 -14.16 -1.11 1.77
N HIS A 77 -14.10 -1.44 0.49
CA HIS A 77 -13.53 -2.71 0.04
C HIS A 77 -12.05 -2.84 0.40
N TYR A 78 -11.26 -1.77 0.23
CA TYR A 78 -9.86 -1.73 0.63
C TYR A 78 -9.68 -2.07 2.12
N TYR A 79 -10.44 -1.42 3.01
CA TYR A 79 -10.34 -1.70 4.45
C TYR A 79 -10.89 -3.08 4.82
N TYR A 80 -11.91 -3.57 4.12
CA TYR A 80 -12.38 -4.94 4.26
C TYR A 80 -11.27 -5.95 3.96
N ILE A 81 -10.55 -5.80 2.83
CA ILE A 81 -9.41 -6.67 2.47
C ILE A 81 -8.31 -6.60 3.52
N LEU A 82 -7.96 -5.41 4.02
CA LEU A 82 -7.02 -5.29 5.14
C LEU A 82 -7.51 -6.07 6.38
N GLY A 83 -8.82 -6.00 6.68
CA GLY A 83 -9.47 -6.75 7.74
C GLY A 83 -9.33 -8.26 7.61
N VAL A 84 -9.64 -8.79 6.42
CA VAL A 84 -9.52 -10.22 6.08
C VAL A 84 -8.09 -10.72 6.28
N HIS A 85 -7.09 -9.89 5.96
CA HIS A 85 -5.68 -10.22 6.15
C HIS A 85 -5.12 -9.86 7.53
N GLY A 86 -5.98 -9.49 8.49
CA GLY A 86 -5.57 -9.18 9.86
C GLY A 86 -4.78 -7.87 10.01
N ILE A 87 -4.74 -7.02 8.99
CA ILE A 87 -4.09 -5.70 9.01
C ILE A 87 -5.06 -4.68 9.63
N THR A 88 -5.36 -4.90 10.91
CA THR A 88 -6.16 -4.01 11.74
C THR A 88 -5.47 -3.78 13.08
N ARG A 89 -5.79 -2.64 13.72
CA ARG A 89 -5.28 -2.34 15.06
C ARG A 89 -5.61 -3.45 16.06
N LYS A 90 -6.79 -4.05 15.96
CA LYS A 90 -7.25 -5.12 16.86
C LYS A 90 -6.52 -6.44 16.63
N ALA A 91 -6.26 -6.82 15.37
CA ALA A 91 -5.71 -8.13 15.04
C ALA A 91 -4.17 -8.16 15.00
N SER A 92 -3.52 -7.08 14.58
CA SER A 92 -2.06 -7.05 14.42
C SER A 92 -1.40 -5.77 14.95
N GLY A 93 -2.16 -4.88 15.57
CA GLY A 93 -1.65 -3.57 16.00
C GLY A 93 -1.37 -2.59 14.84
N VAL A 94 -1.54 -3.01 13.59
CA VAL A 94 -1.14 -2.25 12.39
C VAL A 94 -2.36 -1.96 11.51
N THR A 95 -2.43 -0.74 10.97
CA THR A 95 -3.43 -0.34 9.97
C THR A 95 -2.74 -0.05 8.64
N GLY A 96 -3.49 0.20 7.57
CA GLY A 96 -2.88 0.70 6.32
C GLY A 96 -2.03 1.96 6.53
N HIS A 97 -2.46 2.85 7.42
CA HIS A 97 -1.64 3.99 7.84
C HIS A 97 -0.32 3.52 8.50
N GLY A 98 -0.37 2.52 9.36
CA GLY A 98 0.81 1.88 9.96
C GLY A 98 1.78 1.28 8.94
N LEU A 99 1.29 0.67 7.86
CA LEU A 99 2.16 0.18 6.77
C LEU A 99 2.88 1.34 6.05
N ARG A 100 2.18 2.47 5.87
CA ARG A 100 2.82 3.68 5.32
C ARG A 100 3.88 4.23 6.27
N HIS A 101 3.68 4.18 7.59
CA HIS A 101 4.73 4.53 8.56
C HIS A 101 5.94 3.60 8.45
N GLY A 102 5.72 2.29 8.24
CA GLY A 102 6.78 1.31 8.00
C GLY A 102 7.70 1.71 6.84
N TYR A 103 7.12 2.04 5.69
CA TYR A 103 7.87 2.56 4.53
C TYR A 103 8.73 3.78 4.89
N VAL A 104 8.14 4.79 5.53
CA VAL A 104 8.83 6.04 5.88
C VAL A 104 9.97 5.79 6.85
N GLY A 105 9.77 4.90 7.84
CA GLY A 105 10.80 4.53 8.79
C GLY A 105 11.99 3.83 8.12
N ALA A 106 11.73 2.86 7.25
CA ALA A 106 12.77 2.15 6.50
C ALA A 106 13.56 3.10 5.58
N ARG A 107 12.87 4.02 4.89
CA ARG A 107 13.51 5.03 4.04
C ARG A 107 14.31 6.05 4.84
N TYR A 108 13.85 6.43 6.04
CA TYR A 108 14.62 7.30 6.93
C TYR A 108 15.93 6.62 7.36
N GLU A 109 15.86 5.34 7.74
CA GLU A 109 17.04 4.54 8.11
C GLU A 109 17.99 4.39 6.92
N GLU A 110 17.48 4.22 5.71
CA GLU A 110 18.31 4.16 4.51
C GLU A 110 18.99 5.51 4.16
N LEU A 111 18.30 6.63 4.38
CA LEU A 111 18.81 7.97 4.09
C LEU A 111 19.80 8.47 5.14
N THR A 112 19.65 8.04 6.39
CA THR A 112 20.43 8.57 7.52
C THR A 112 21.42 7.57 8.10
N GLY A 113 21.22 6.27 7.89
CA GLY A 113 21.91 5.20 8.63
C GLY A 113 21.37 4.97 10.04
N PHE A 114 20.37 5.74 10.49
CA PHE A 114 19.82 5.68 11.84
C PHE A 114 18.38 5.22 11.84
N LYS A 115 18.05 4.34 12.79
CA LYS A 115 16.65 4.02 13.08
C LYS A 115 15.87 5.30 13.41
N PRO A 116 14.60 5.40 13.01
CA PRO A 116 13.77 6.55 13.34
C PRO A 116 13.77 6.82 14.86
N PRO A 117 13.81 8.09 15.32
CA PRO A 117 13.86 8.43 16.74
C PRO A 117 12.77 7.79 17.61
N VAL A 118 11.58 7.55 17.05
CA VAL A 118 10.46 6.86 17.73
C VAL A 118 10.75 5.40 18.07
N THR A 119 11.66 4.76 17.34
CA THR A 119 12.11 3.40 17.60
C THR A 119 13.33 3.35 18.51
N GLY A 120 13.71 4.48 19.13
CA GLY A 120 14.86 4.58 20.02
C GLY A 120 16.20 4.70 19.30
N GLY A 121 16.20 5.08 18.01
CA GLY A 121 17.43 5.31 17.27
C GLY A 121 18.17 6.57 17.71
N ALA A 122 19.50 6.54 17.63
CA ALA A 122 20.33 7.73 17.81
C ALA A 122 19.97 8.77 16.74
N ARG A 123 20.04 10.05 17.09
CA ARG A 123 19.69 11.11 16.15
C ARG A 123 20.92 11.45 15.30
N PRO A 124 20.82 11.45 13.96
CA PRO A 124 21.88 11.98 13.11
C PRO A 124 22.10 13.47 13.39
N ASP A 125 23.16 14.04 12.82
CA ASP A 125 23.35 15.48 12.83
C ASP A 125 22.14 16.20 12.18
N ALA A 126 21.98 17.48 12.53
CA ALA A 126 20.79 18.24 12.15
C ALA A 126 20.64 18.39 10.62
N GLU A 127 21.74 18.42 9.87
CA GLU A 127 21.71 18.57 8.42
C GLU A 127 21.23 17.28 7.76
N THR A 128 21.78 16.13 8.19
CA THR A 128 21.35 14.80 7.73
C THR A 128 19.89 14.51 8.09
N ASP A 129 19.44 14.82 9.31
CA ASP A 129 18.03 14.68 9.72
C ASP A 129 17.11 15.53 8.82
N LEU A 130 17.50 16.78 8.55
CA LEU A 130 16.72 17.71 7.75
C LEU A 130 16.65 17.27 6.27
N ALA A 131 17.78 16.85 5.70
CA ALA A 131 17.85 16.35 4.33
C ALA A 131 16.95 15.11 4.14
N ALA A 132 17.02 14.15 5.07
CA ALA A 132 16.18 12.96 5.04
C ALA A 132 14.69 13.31 5.15
N ARG A 133 14.31 14.21 6.05
CA ARG A 133 12.92 14.68 6.19
C ARG A 133 12.42 15.38 4.93
N ARG A 134 13.26 16.17 4.26
CA ARG A 134 12.91 16.83 2.99
C ARG A 134 12.64 15.78 1.90
N ALA A 135 13.54 14.82 1.71
CA ALA A 135 13.36 13.74 0.75
C ALA A 135 12.08 12.94 1.02
N LEU A 136 11.85 12.53 2.27
CA LEU A 136 10.64 11.81 2.68
C LEU A 136 9.37 12.65 2.49
N SER A 137 9.43 13.96 2.71
CA SER A 137 8.29 14.86 2.48
C SER A 137 7.89 14.86 1.01
N LEU A 138 8.87 14.87 0.09
CA LEU A 138 8.63 14.77 -1.36
C LEU A 138 8.06 13.40 -1.74
N GLU A 139 8.68 12.30 -1.28
CA GLU A 139 8.25 10.92 -1.57
C GLU A 139 6.85 10.60 -1.00
N THR A 140 6.48 11.20 0.13
CA THR A 140 5.19 10.96 0.78
C THR A 140 4.12 11.98 0.38
N GLY A 141 4.46 13.03 -0.35
CA GLY A 141 3.52 14.06 -0.80
C GLY A 141 3.03 14.93 0.35
N HIS A 142 3.94 15.32 1.24
CA HIS A 142 3.77 16.38 2.23
C HIS A 142 4.52 17.62 1.76
N THR A 143 3.87 18.77 1.84
CA THR A 143 4.46 20.07 1.47
C THR A 143 5.21 20.73 2.61
N ARG A 144 5.21 20.16 3.82
CA ARG A 144 5.90 20.71 5.00
C ARG A 144 6.78 19.65 5.66
N PRO A 145 8.11 19.87 5.76
CA PRO A 145 9.03 18.97 6.47
C PRO A 145 8.61 18.71 7.92
N GLU A 146 7.96 19.70 8.57
CA GLU A 146 7.45 19.64 9.95
C GLU A 146 6.39 18.56 10.18
N ILE A 147 5.62 18.18 9.14
CA ILE A 147 4.63 17.09 9.24
C ILE A 147 5.33 15.72 9.31
N THR A 148 6.62 15.66 8.95
CA THR A 148 7.43 14.44 9.12
C THR A 148 7.69 14.13 10.59
N THR A 149 7.52 15.11 11.47
CA THR A 149 7.64 14.96 12.93
C THR A 149 6.47 14.18 13.55
N ALA A 150 5.42 13.84 12.79
CA ALA A 150 4.31 13.00 13.26
C ALA A 150 4.48 11.50 12.93
N TYR A 151 5.50 11.13 12.14
CA TYR A 151 5.83 9.71 11.87
C TYR A 151 6.49 9.02 13.07
N THR A 152 6.70 9.78 14.15
CA THR A 152 7.23 9.34 15.45
C THR A 152 6.15 8.89 16.43
N GLY A 153 5.12 8.20 15.96
CA GLY A 153 4.01 7.68 16.79
C GLY A 153 3.76 6.18 16.58
N SER A 154 4.30 5.36 17.48
CA SER A 154 4.05 3.91 17.68
C SER A 154 4.29 2.96 16.49
N VAL A 155 5.54 2.48 16.33
CA VAL A 155 5.85 1.29 15.53
C VAL A 155 6.98 0.47 16.20
N ALA A 156 6.68 -0.21 17.31
CA ALA A 156 7.67 -0.99 18.07
C ALA A 156 7.81 -2.46 17.63
N HIS A 157 7.27 -2.88 16.47
CA HIS A 157 7.35 -4.29 16.08
C HIS A 157 7.16 -4.56 14.58
N MET A 158 8.06 -4.11 13.68
CA MET A 158 7.77 -4.28 12.24
C MET A 158 8.87 -4.51 11.20
N GLN A 159 10.11 -4.90 11.53
CA GLN A 159 11.11 -5.12 10.46
C GLN A 159 11.08 -6.54 9.83
N THR A 160 10.69 -7.60 10.56
CA THR A 160 10.76 -9.00 10.04
C THR A 160 9.40 -9.62 9.71
N ALA A 161 8.35 -9.27 10.47
CA ALA A 161 7.04 -9.91 10.34
C ALA A 161 6.21 -9.40 9.16
N SER A 162 6.46 -8.17 8.69
CA SER A 162 5.75 -7.58 7.54
C SER A 162 6.27 -8.11 6.21
N ARG A 163 7.58 -8.35 6.10
CA ARG A 163 8.21 -8.97 4.92
C ARG A 163 7.66 -10.38 4.66
N ARG A 164 7.68 -11.26 5.67
CA ARG A 164 7.11 -12.62 5.56
C ARG A 164 5.61 -12.62 5.26
N ARG A 165 4.87 -11.64 5.81
CA ARG A 165 3.42 -11.51 5.55
C ARG A 165 3.15 -11.00 4.13
N LEU A 166 3.99 -10.11 3.60
CA LEU A 166 3.90 -9.65 2.22
C LEU A 166 4.29 -10.76 1.24
N GLU A 167 5.37 -11.48 1.49
CA GLU A 167 5.76 -12.68 0.71
C GLU A 167 4.63 -13.73 0.73
N GLY A 168 4.01 -13.97 1.89
CA GLY A 168 2.84 -14.85 2.00
C GLY A 168 1.57 -14.31 1.33
N LEU A 169 1.33 -13.00 1.35
CA LEU A 169 0.21 -12.35 0.66
C LEU A 169 0.39 -12.39 -0.87
N LEU A 170 1.59 -12.08 -1.36
CA LEU A 170 1.94 -12.12 -2.79
C LEU A 170 1.85 -13.55 -3.32
N SER A 171 2.31 -14.53 -2.54
CA SER A 171 2.14 -15.95 -2.85
C SER A 171 0.66 -16.37 -2.91
N ARG A 172 -0.18 -15.94 -1.95
CA ARG A 172 -1.63 -16.24 -1.94
C ARG A 172 -2.39 -15.56 -3.07
N LEU A 173 -2.11 -14.28 -3.33
CA LEU A 173 -2.71 -13.53 -4.44
C LEU A 173 -2.28 -14.09 -5.81
N GLY A 174 -1.05 -14.61 -5.93
CA GLY A 174 -0.61 -15.34 -7.12
C GLY A 174 -1.29 -16.70 -7.32
N SER A 175 -1.78 -17.33 -6.24
CA SER A 175 -2.40 -18.66 -6.26
C SER A 175 -3.92 -18.64 -6.48
N ASP A 176 -4.61 -17.58 -6.01
CA ASP A 176 -6.08 -17.47 -6.06
C ASP A 176 -6.63 -16.81 -7.33
N CYS A 177 -5.78 -16.33 -8.25
CA CYS A 177 -6.22 -15.68 -9.50
C CYS A 177 -6.81 -16.64 -10.56
N PHE A 178 -6.97 -17.93 -10.29
CA PHE A 178 -7.48 -18.93 -11.25
C PHE A 178 -8.74 -19.69 -10.84
N ARG A 179 -9.44 -19.34 -9.75
CA ARG A 179 -10.81 -19.85 -9.53
C ARG A 179 -11.84 -18.76 -9.80
N THR A 180 -12.33 -18.74 -11.03
CA THR A 180 -13.70 -18.26 -11.26
C THR A 180 -14.65 -19.22 -10.53
N PRO A 181 -15.67 -18.74 -9.78
CA PRO A 181 -16.79 -19.60 -9.44
C PRO A 181 -17.49 -19.98 -10.75
N SER A 182 -17.51 -21.28 -11.06
CA SER A 182 -18.26 -21.86 -12.18
C SER A 182 -19.76 -21.52 -12.04
N PRO A 183 -20.45 -21.09 -13.12
CA PRO A 183 -21.89 -20.83 -13.08
C PRO A 183 -22.80 -22.05 -12.90
N LEU A 184 -22.29 -23.25 -12.59
CA LEU A 184 -23.08 -24.49 -12.61
C LEU A 184 -23.63 -24.98 -11.26
N ASP A 185 -23.35 -24.33 -10.13
CA ASP A 185 -23.89 -24.77 -8.81
C ASP A 185 -25.21 -24.09 -8.40
N LYS A 186 -26.11 -23.84 -9.36
CA LYS A 186 -27.52 -23.53 -9.06
C LYS A 186 -28.44 -24.31 -10.00
N ALA A 187 -28.62 -25.60 -9.72
CA ALA A 187 -29.80 -26.32 -10.17
C ALA A 187 -31.02 -25.76 -9.37
N PRO A 188 -32.08 -25.28 -10.03
CA PRO A 188 -33.32 -24.94 -9.34
C PRO A 188 -34.01 -26.22 -8.88
N GLN A 189 -34.32 -26.28 -7.59
CA GLN A 189 -35.22 -27.29 -7.03
C GLN A 189 -36.61 -27.13 -7.65
N HIS A 190 -37.17 -28.28 -8.03
CA HIS A 190 -38.54 -28.52 -8.47
C HIS A 190 -39.58 -27.59 -7.80
N ILE A 191 -40.35 -26.88 -8.62
CA ILE A 191 -41.68 -26.39 -8.25
C ILE A 191 -42.68 -27.35 -8.91
N GLN A 192 -43.34 -28.18 -8.11
CA GLN A 192 -44.51 -28.94 -8.54
C GLN A 192 -45.71 -27.99 -8.62
N TYR A 193 -46.35 -27.92 -9.78
CA TYR A 193 -47.73 -27.43 -9.88
C TYR A 193 -48.65 -28.61 -9.57
N VAL A 194 -49.47 -28.46 -8.54
CA VAL A 194 -50.59 -29.35 -8.22
C VAL A 194 -51.83 -28.78 -8.92
N GLY A 195 -52.48 -29.63 -9.72
CA GLY A 195 -53.84 -29.42 -10.21
C GLY A 195 -54.87 -30.01 -9.25
#